data_AF-A0A924XCD8-F1
#
_entry.id   AF-A0A924XCD8-F1
#
_cell.length_a   1.000
_cell.length_b   1.000
_cell.length_c   1.000
_cell.angle_alpha   90.00
_cell.angle_beta   90.00
_cell.angle_gamma   90.00
#
_symmetry.space_group_name_H-M   'P 1'
#
loop_
_entity.id
_entity.type
_entity.pdbx_description
1 polymer ?
#
loop_
_entity_poly.entity_id
_entity_poly.type
_entity_poly.pdbx_seq_one_letter_code
_entity_poly.pdbx_strand_id
1 'polypeptide(L)'
;IMDYSARAFDDIAGIGPYDEAAIAFGYGGLVEVWNTGVAPYDQADLLYLYDYTDIPKILGGGLSCTNNANCQDDLEAAIDHYSAYLGAEDIATRQTEYELYSRGLLTYLKNALTGQTAKPDNIRARRYISFDTLYKATRDYYVDNDPTLFTYDEVPYKFCPDELVYDANVTCQPFDKGANYRELVNDRWERYSQYYAFSAFKRDRVSFGTRQTNLRRYASQLSRSFFGPISAVYRYYLYGNNGLGYDLSGQWVTLNDFPIGKDWQTASIDGLNDLVSVVEMPEPGDYCLDAASIYQPMTAGSACATAQMNVPPGVGRYFNTAWSEEYDFEPTRVGAFWDKYAAYTAITSNEGFFYRNYSDYLDSGAFSLSYWRGLNKELLGLFAQSFDPSKNNLAWRYDATASTDDGKFRAMPLIDGYSAPLPAGNKIAPSSSWTLRYYSVVLPMARYDSMFDYTEDFLNYSRVCLAGYSDCVTFGVDEVRYEDPLTRYVYIAPRTVGTNADLTLNEENLGALAVADAVTYAANYEAIKQAYVAAAGGSDPAFIASSLAALQQKEAGINERSSFLDILRQLSATFEK
;
A
#
# COMPACT_ATOMS: atom_id res chain seq x y z
N ILE A 1 -7.12 21.29 6.72
CA ILE A 1 -6.37 21.60 5.48
C ILE A 1 -7.34 22.27 4.52
N MET A 2 -6.95 23.36 3.86
CA MET A 2 -7.73 23.93 2.74
C MET A 2 -7.70 22.92 1.57
N ASP A 3 -8.78 22.80 0.79
CA ASP A 3 -8.92 21.89 -0.35
C ASP A 3 -7.93 22.31 -1.46
N TYR A 4 -6.64 22.02 -1.27
CA TYR A 4 -5.63 22.26 -2.27
C TYR A 4 -5.64 21.10 -3.25
N SER A 5 -6.02 21.35 -4.50
CA SER A 5 -5.77 20.35 -5.52
C SER A 5 -4.26 20.28 -5.81
N ALA A 6 -3.74 19.08 -6.05
CA ALA A 6 -2.40 18.95 -6.62
C ALA A 6 -2.44 18.53 -8.08
N ARG A 7 -3.55 18.74 -8.81
CA ARG A 7 -3.58 18.57 -10.26
C ARG A 7 -3.40 19.93 -10.92
N ALA A 8 -2.68 19.99 -12.03
CA ALA A 8 -2.31 21.25 -12.68
C ALA A 8 -3.50 22.12 -13.14
N PHE A 9 -4.75 21.63 -13.08
CA PHE A 9 -5.94 22.31 -13.59
C PHE A 9 -7.17 22.23 -12.67
N ASP A 10 -7.08 21.63 -11.49
CA ASP A 10 -8.26 21.42 -10.63
C ASP A 10 -8.72 22.74 -9.98
N ASP A 11 -7.80 23.65 -9.63
CA ASP A 11 -8.11 24.94 -8.99
C ASP A 11 -8.84 25.95 -9.91
N ILE A 12 -9.01 25.62 -11.20
CA ILE A 12 -9.73 26.48 -12.15
C ILE A 12 -11.25 26.48 -11.87
N ALA A 13 -11.76 25.48 -11.15
CA ALA A 13 -13.19 25.29 -10.89
C ALA A 13 -13.75 26.11 -9.71
N GLY A 14 -12.91 26.85 -8.97
CA GLY A 14 -13.29 27.60 -7.77
C GLY A 14 -12.82 26.93 -6.48
N ILE A 15 -13.20 27.53 -5.34
CA ILE A 15 -12.86 27.02 -4.00
C ILE A 15 -13.91 26.02 -3.51
N GLY A 16 -13.50 25.01 -2.74
CA GLY A 16 -14.39 23.98 -2.22
C GLY A 16 -15.24 24.46 -1.02
N PRO A 17 -16.31 23.75 -0.63
CA PRO A 17 -17.10 24.08 0.56
C PRO A 17 -16.27 24.13 1.86
N TYR A 18 -15.21 23.32 1.95
CA TYR A 18 -14.26 23.37 3.08
C TYR A 18 -13.49 24.70 3.12
N ASP A 19 -13.06 25.20 1.97
CA ASP A 19 -12.39 26.50 1.86
C ASP A 19 -13.34 27.65 2.16
N GLU A 20 -14.58 27.57 1.64
CA GLU A 20 -15.63 28.54 1.96
C GLU A 20 -15.88 28.62 3.46
N ALA A 21 -16.01 27.47 4.13
CA ALA A 21 -16.18 27.39 5.59
C ALA A 21 -14.96 27.93 6.34
N ALA A 22 -13.74 27.60 5.89
CA ALA A 22 -12.50 28.09 6.50
C ALA A 22 -12.38 29.62 6.39
N ILE A 23 -12.73 30.19 5.23
CA ILE A 23 -12.76 31.64 5.01
C ILE A 23 -13.85 32.30 5.87
N ALA A 24 -15.06 31.73 5.89
CA ALA A 24 -16.17 32.24 6.69
C ALA A 24 -15.84 32.27 8.18
N PHE A 25 -15.18 31.23 8.70
CA PHE A 25 -14.73 31.17 10.09
C PHE A 25 -13.57 32.14 10.34
N GLY A 26 -12.50 32.04 9.56
CA GLY A 26 -11.26 32.79 9.78
C GLY A 26 -11.39 34.30 9.62
N TYR A 27 -12.23 34.78 8.69
CA TYR A 27 -12.42 36.20 8.43
C TYR A 27 -13.76 36.75 8.93
N GLY A 28 -14.79 35.92 8.97
CA GLY A 28 -16.14 36.34 9.36
C GLY A 28 -16.51 36.01 10.81
N GLY A 29 -15.76 35.13 11.49
CA GLY A 29 -16.19 34.56 12.76
C GLY A 29 -17.52 33.82 12.64
N LEU A 30 -17.81 33.27 11.46
CA LEU A 30 -19.04 32.58 11.13
C LEU A 30 -18.83 31.06 11.14
N VAL A 31 -19.82 30.34 11.64
CA VAL A 31 -19.88 28.88 11.62
C VAL A 31 -21.13 28.45 10.87
N GLU A 32 -21.02 27.36 10.11
CA GLU A 32 -22.15 26.80 9.39
C GLU A 32 -22.88 25.79 10.28
N VAL A 33 -24.21 25.92 10.34
CA VAL A 33 -25.08 25.02 11.09
C VAL A 33 -26.19 24.51 10.19
N TRP A 34 -26.64 23.28 10.45
CA TRP A 34 -27.81 22.72 9.81
C TRP A 34 -29.08 23.48 10.22
N ASN A 35 -30.10 23.44 9.36
CA ASN A 35 -31.44 23.85 9.75
C ASN A 35 -32.01 22.85 10.77
N THR A 36 -32.85 23.34 11.69
CA THR A 36 -33.37 22.57 12.83
C THR A 36 -34.09 21.30 12.37
N GLY A 37 -33.82 20.16 13.03
CA GLY A 37 -34.47 18.87 12.76
C GLY A 37 -33.88 18.09 11.57
N VAL A 38 -32.74 18.54 11.04
CA VAL A 38 -32.04 17.85 9.94
C VAL A 38 -30.98 16.89 10.45
N ALA A 39 -30.22 17.29 11.48
CA ALA A 39 -29.12 16.48 11.97
C ALA A 39 -29.57 15.46 13.02
N PRO A 40 -28.99 14.24 13.00
CA PRO A 40 -29.20 13.24 14.03
C PRO A 40 -28.31 13.45 15.27
N TYR A 41 -28.70 12.79 16.37
CA TYR A 41 -27.79 12.58 17.49
C TYR A 41 -26.61 11.70 17.02
N ASP A 42 -25.40 12.00 17.50
CA ASP A 42 -24.13 11.40 17.03
C ASP A 42 -23.90 11.52 15.52
N GLN A 43 -24.32 12.65 14.91
CA GLN A 43 -24.12 12.90 13.49
C GLN A 43 -22.67 12.75 13.02
N ALA A 44 -21.69 13.11 13.85
CA ALA A 44 -20.28 13.02 13.48
C ALA A 44 -19.84 11.57 13.28
N ASP A 45 -20.29 10.66 14.14
CA ASP A 45 -19.97 9.23 14.04
C ASP A 45 -20.70 8.58 12.87
N LEU A 46 -21.97 8.93 12.63
CA LEU A 46 -22.70 8.46 11.46
C LEU A 46 -22.05 8.93 10.14
N LEU A 47 -21.66 10.20 10.05
CA LEU A 47 -20.97 10.74 8.87
C LEU A 47 -19.57 10.14 8.69
N TYR A 48 -18.95 9.67 9.77
CA TYR A 48 -17.67 8.97 9.71
C TYR A 48 -17.82 7.49 9.29
N LEU A 49 -18.78 6.77 9.87
CA LEU A 49 -18.91 5.31 9.68
C LEU A 49 -19.55 4.92 8.34
N TYR A 50 -20.35 5.80 7.75
CA TYR A 50 -21.11 5.52 6.53
C TYR A 50 -20.49 6.14 5.27
N ASP A 51 -20.90 5.62 4.12
CA ASP A 51 -20.43 6.11 2.83
C ASP A 51 -21.06 7.46 2.49
N TYR A 52 -20.37 8.28 1.69
CA TYR A 52 -20.87 9.60 1.30
C TYR A 52 -22.23 9.54 0.57
N THR A 53 -22.54 8.43 -0.12
CA THR A 53 -23.84 8.21 -0.76
C THR A 53 -25.00 8.02 0.22
N ASP A 54 -24.69 7.74 1.49
CA ASP A 54 -25.66 7.57 2.57
C ASP A 54 -25.96 8.87 3.33
N ILE A 55 -25.16 9.94 3.14
CA ILE A 55 -25.40 11.27 3.75
C ILE A 55 -26.84 11.77 3.56
N PRO A 56 -27.48 11.65 2.38
CA PRO A 56 -28.88 12.03 2.22
C PRO A 56 -29.85 11.29 3.17
N LYS A 57 -29.54 10.06 3.57
CA LYS A 57 -30.35 9.28 4.53
C LYS A 57 -30.06 9.71 5.96
N ILE A 58 -28.78 9.93 6.31
CA ILE A 58 -28.35 10.44 7.61
C ILE A 58 -29.07 11.76 7.92
N LEU A 59 -29.08 12.67 6.95
CA LEU A 59 -29.71 13.99 7.06
C LEU A 59 -31.20 13.96 6.64
N GLY A 60 -31.84 12.79 6.57
CA GLY A 60 -33.24 12.63 6.19
C GLY A 60 -34.24 13.18 7.21
N GLY A 61 -33.77 13.53 8.42
CA GLY A 61 -34.57 13.99 9.55
C GLY A 61 -35.26 12.86 10.33
N GLY A 62 -35.30 11.63 9.80
CA GLY A 62 -35.86 10.45 10.48
C GLY A 62 -34.97 9.88 11.60
N LEU A 63 -33.77 10.44 11.77
CA LEU A 63 -32.83 10.13 12.85
C LEU A 63 -32.64 11.31 13.81
N SER A 64 -33.37 12.42 13.61
CA SER A 64 -33.26 13.58 14.47
C SER A 64 -33.92 13.31 15.82
N CYS A 65 -33.12 13.35 16.88
CA CYS A 65 -33.59 13.34 18.26
C CYS A 65 -33.71 14.79 18.75
N THR A 66 -34.93 15.32 18.79
CA THR A 66 -35.14 16.65 19.39
C THR A 66 -35.46 16.48 20.86
N ASN A 67 -34.59 16.92 21.77
CA ASN A 67 -34.80 16.90 23.23
C ASN A 67 -35.14 15.50 23.79
N ASN A 68 -34.49 14.45 23.31
CA ASN A 68 -34.78 13.03 23.63
C ASN A 68 -36.21 12.57 23.30
N ALA A 69 -36.97 13.33 22.50
CA ALA A 69 -38.28 12.92 22.01
C ALA A 69 -38.17 12.38 20.58
N ASN A 70 -38.86 11.26 20.32
CA ASN A 70 -38.93 10.59 19.00
C ASN A 70 -37.59 10.06 18.48
N CYS A 71 -36.70 9.61 19.37
CA CYS A 71 -35.50 8.89 18.98
C CYS A 71 -35.85 7.52 18.40
N GLN A 72 -34.90 6.94 17.66
CA GLN A 72 -34.99 5.53 17.29
C GLN A 72 -34.87 4.66 18.56
N ASP A 73 -35.64 3.58 18.65
CA ASP A 73 -35.69 2.67 19.80
C ASP A 73 -34.31 2.23 20.32
N ASP A 74 -33.38 1.89 19.41
CA ASP A 74 -32.01 1.46 19.77
C ASP A 74 -31.22 2.58 20.47
N LEU A 75 -31.41 3.83 20.04
CA LEU A 75 -30.76 5.00 20.63
C LEU A 75 -31.44 5.41 21.95
N GLU A 76 -32.77 5.32 22.02
CA GLU A 76 -33.51 5.56 23.27
C GLU A 76 -33.04 4.59 24.36
N ALA A 77 -32.92 3.30 24.02
CA ALA A 77 -32.38 2.28 24.93
C ALA A 77 -30.95 2.60 25.39
N ALA A 78 -30.08 3.09 24.49
CA ALA A 78 -28.74 3.51 24.87
C ALA A 78 -28.77 4.71 25.86
N ILE A 79 -29.58 5.74 25.56
CA ILE A 79 -29.73 6.93 26.41
C ILE A 79 -30.25 6.56 27.81
N ASP A 80 -31.17 5.60 27.90
CA ASP A 80 -31.68 5.08 29.17
C ASP A 80 -30.57 4.46 30.03
N HIS A 81 -29.73 3.62 29.43
CA HIS A 81 -28.56 3.04 30.11
C HIS A 81 -27.55 4.11 30.54
N TYR A 82 -27.31 5.14 29.72
CA TYR A 82 -26.44 6.24 30.09
C TYR A 82 -27.00 7.05 31.28
N SER A 83 -28.31 7.27 31.31
CA SER A 83 -28.98 7.95 32.42
C SER A 83 -28.91 7.11 33.71
N ALA A 84 -29.08 5.79 33.61
CA ALA A 84 -28.89 4.87 34.72
C ALA A 84 -27.43 4.87 35.23
N TYR A 85 -26.45 4.92 34.34
CA TYR A 85 -25.03 5.07 34.67
C TYR A 85 -24.76 6.34 35.51
N LEU A 86 -25.31 7.50 35.10
CA LEU A 86 -25.16 8.75 35.84
C LEU A 86 -25.85 8.72 37.21
N GLY A 87 -26.96 8.00 37.33
CA GLY A 87 -27.72 7.85 38.58
C GLY A 87 -27.19 6.77 39.53
N ALA A 88 -26.32 5.86 39.07
CA ALA A 88 -25.81 4.76 39.87
C ALA A 88 -24.86 5.23 41.00
N GLU A 89 -25.10 4.75 42.22
CA GLU A 89 -24.29 5.08 43.40
C GLU A 89 -23.05 4.18 43.55
N ASP A 90 -23.11 2.93 43.08
CA ASP A 90 -22.02 1.95 43.20
C ASP A 90 -21.27 1.70 41.87
N ILE A 91 -20.01 1.28 41.98
CA ILE A 91 -19.09 1.11 40.85
C ILE A 91 -19.51 -0.06 39.94
N ALA A 92 -20.05 -1.16 40.49
CA ALA A 92 -20.37 -2.34 39.71
C ALA A 92 -21.58 -2.09 38.80
N THR A 93 -22.60 -1.42 39.33
CA THR A 93 -23.76 -0.96 38.54
C THR A 93 -23.31 0.05 37.48
N ARG A 94 -22.45 1.03 37.82
CA ARG A 94 -21.90 1.97 36.83
C ARG A 94 -21.19 1.26 35.67
N GLN A 95 -20.33 0.29 35.96
CA GLN A 95 -19.63 -0.45 34.91
C GLN A 95 -20.62 -1.20 34.00
N THR A 96 -21.60 -1.86 34.59
CA THR A 96 -22.62 -2.63 33.85
C THR A 96 -23.46 -1.73 32.94
N GLU A 97 -23.95 -0.61 33.47
CA GLU A 97 -24.76 0.34 32.69
C GLU A 97 -23.95 1.02 31.58
N TYR A 98 -22.67 1.32 31.83
CA TYR A 98 -21.79 1.88 30.80
C TYR A 98 -21.49 0.87 29.67
N GLU A 99 -21.32 -0.41 29.99
CA GLU A 99 -21.19 -1.46 28.98
C GLU A 99 -22.47 -1.60 28.15
N LEU A 100 -23.64 -1.59 28.78
CA LEU A 100 -24.93 -1.66 28.08
C LEU A 100 -25.18 -0.42 27.21
N TYR A 101 -24.85 0.77 27.70
CA TYR A 101 -24.86 2.01 26.91
C TYR A 101 -23.99 1.87 25.66
N SER A 102 -22.75 1.43 25.82
CA SER A 102 -21.80 1.27 24.71
C SER A 102 -22.31 0.25 23.67
N ARG A 103 -22.92 -0.85 24.13
CA ARG A 103 -23.54 -1.86 23.26
C ARG A 103 -24.78 -1.34 22.55
N GLY A 104 -25.61 -0.56 23.24
CA GLY A 104 -26.78 0.12 22.70
C GLY A 104 -26.39 1.09 21.58
N LEU A 105 -25.38 1.92 21.84
CA LEU A 105 -24.87 2.88 20.86
C LEU A 105 -24.34 2.19 19.60
N LEU A 106 -23.55 1.12 19.73
CA LEU A 106 -23.06 0.35 18.58
C LEU A 106 -24.20 -0.30 17.79
N THR A 107 -25.24 -0.79 18.49
CA THR A 107 -26.44 -1.35 17.85
C THR A 107 -27.18 -0.29 17.04
N TYR A 108 -27.38 0.90 17.63
CA TYR A 108 -27.94 2.06 16.95
C TYR A 108 -27.13 2.43 15.71
N LEU A 109 -25.82 2.66 15.86
CA LEU A 109 -24.95 3.07 14.75
C LEU A 109 -25.00 2.06 13.60
N LYS A 110 -25.06 0.76 13.88
CA LYS A 110 -25.16 -0.32 12.88
C LYS A 110 -26.52 -0.33 12.15
N ASN A 111 -27.60 0.01 12.85
CA ASN A 111 -28.96 -0.09 12.34
C ASN A 111 -29.55 1.23 11.87
N ALA A 112 -28.92 2.37 12.16
CA ALA A 112 -29.48 3.71 12.01
C ALA A 112 -30.09 3.97 10.63
N LEU A 113 -29.45 3.53 9.54
CA LEU A 113 -29.95 3.79 8.20
C LEU A 113 -31.08 2.86 7.74
N THR A 114 -31.44 1.85 8.53
CA THR A 114 -32.50 0.90 8.20
C THR A 114 -33.84 1.62 8.17
N GLY A 115 -34.51 1.60 7.01
CA GLY A 115 -35.82 2.24 6.83
C GLY A 115 -35.76 3.77 6.65
N GLN A 116 -34.56 4.37 6.64
CA GLN A 116 -34.41 5.81 6.45
C GLN A 116 -34.63 6.22 4.99
N THR A 117 -35.31 7.36 4.80
CA THR A 117 -35.59 7.92 3.48
C THR A 117 -34.59 9.03 3.15
N ALA A 118 -33.89 8.90 2.01
CA ALA A 118 -32.95 9.89 1.53
C ALA A 118 -33.64 11.23 1.21
N LYS A 119 -33.10 12.34 1.73
CA LYS A 119 -33.51 13.71 1.39
C LYS A 119 -32.28 14.54 0.98
N PRO A 120 -31.84 14.47 -0.29
CA PRO A 120 -30.65 15.18 -0.76
C PRO A 120 -30.70 16.71 -0.55
N ASP A 121 -31.90 17.31 -0.61
CA ASP A 121 -32.08 18.75 -0.41
C ASP A 121 -31.62 19.22 0.99
N ASN A 122 -31.69 18.34 1.99
CA ASN A 122 -31.26 18.64 3.34
C ASN A 122 -29.74 18.85 3.46
N ILE A 123 -28.94 18.30 2.53
CA ILE A 123 -27.49 18.53 2.49
C ILE A 123 -27.17 19.99 2.27
N ARG A 124 -28.06 20.77 1.63
CA ARG A 124 -27.87 22.21 1.38
C ARG A 124 -28.69 23.09 2.33
N ALA A 125 -29.47 22.48 3.23
CA ALA A 125 -30.30 23.17 4.20
C ALA A 125 -29.44 23.65 5.39
N ARG A 126 -28.54 24.59 5.11
CA ARG A 126 -27.53 25.12 6.03
C ARG A 126 -27.62 26.63 6.14
N ARG A 127 -27.11 27.21 7.23
CA ARG A 127 -27.01 28.66 7.42
C ARG A 127 -25.79 29.02 8.24
N TYR A 128 -25.31 30.25 8.06
CA TYR A 128 -24.25 30.81 8.88
C TYR A 128 -24.82 31.46 10.15
N ILE A 129 -24.17 31.21 11.28
CA ILE A 129 -24.37 31.95 12.54
C ILE A 129 -23.01 32.45 13.04
N SER A 130 -22.99 33.42 13.95
CA SER A 130 -21.72 33.82 14.57
C SER A 130 -21.22 32.77 15.55
N PHE A 131 -19.91 32.56 15.59
CA PHE A 131 -19.26 31.65 16.54
C PHE A 131 -19.63 31.99 17.99
N ASP A 132 -19.72 33.28 18.34
CA ASP A 132 -20.16 33.73 19.67
C ASP A 132 -21.57 33.24 20.03
N THR A 133 -22.46 33.15 19.04
CA THR A 133 -23.82 32.65 19.26
C THR A 133 -23.81 31.15 19.52
N LEU A 134 -23.07 30.39 18.71
CA LEU A 134 -22.89 28.96 18.91
C LEU A 134 -22.26 28.68 20.29
N TYR A 135 -21.15 29.36 20.60
CA TYR A 135 -20.42 29.19 21.85
C TYR A 135 -21.29 29.48 23.09
N LYS A 136 -22.08 30.55 23.06
CA LYS A 136 -23.02 30.86 24.16
C LYS A 136 -24.07 29.76 24.31
N ALA A 137 -24.69 29.32 23.21
CA ALA A 137 -25.69 28.26 23.25
C ALA A 137 -25.11 26.94 23.81
N THR A 138 -23.93 26.55 23.33
CA THR A 138 -23.22 25.35 23.83
C THR A 138 -22.86 25.47 25.31
N ARG A 139 -22.36 26.63 25.74
CA ARG A 139 -22.04 26.87 27.15
C ARG A 139 -23.30 26.77 28.03
N ASP A 140 -24.38 27.42 27.62
CA ASP A 140 -25.62 27.45 28.40
C ASP A 140 -26.22 26.04 28.53
N TYR A 141 -26.15 25.21 27.47
CA TYR A 141 -26.49 23.78 27.54
C TYR A 141 -25.71 23.02 28.63
N TYR A 142 -24.37 23.14 28.65
CA TYR A 142 -23.54 22.41 29.61
C TYR A 142 -23.61 22.97 31.04
N VAL A 143 -23.79 24.27 31.21
CA VAL A 143 -23.80 24.93 32.52
C VAL A 143 -25.16 24.80 33.20
N ASP A 144 -26.24 25.00 32.44
CA ASP A 144 -27.60 24.97 33.00
C ASP A 144 -28.21 23.55 32.96
N ASN A 145 -27.51 22.60 32.34
CA ASN A 145 -27.92 21.20 32.17
C ASN A 145 -29.34 21.06 31.60
N ASP A 146 -29.72 22.02 30.74
CA ASP A 146 -31.02 22.06 30.09
C ASP A 146 -30.87 21.54 28.65
N PRO A 147 -31.33 20.30 28.38
CA PRO A 147 -31.18 19.69 27.07
C PRO A 147 -31.98 20.41 25.98
N THR A 148 -32.93 21.27 26.34
CA THR A 148 -33.71 22.07 25.38
C THR A 148 -32.93 23.26 24.80
N LEU A 149 -31.74 23.57 25.34
CA LEU A 149 -30.90 24.68 24.91
C LEU A 149 -29.91 24.31 23.79
N PHE A 150 -29.70 23.01 23.49
CA PHE A 150 -28.91 22.59 22.35
C PHE A 150 -29.68 22.86 21.05
N THR A 151 -29.39 24.00 20.43
CA THR A 151 -30.25 24.59 19.39
C THR A 151 -29.64 24.56 17.99
N TYR A 152 -28.36 24.19 17.87
CA TYR A 152 -27.62 24.26 16.62
C TYR A 152 -26.78 23.01 16.41
N ASP A 153 -27.05 22.34 15.30
CA ASP A 153 -26.23 21.23 14.84
C ASP A 153 -25.16 21.79 13.89
N GLU A 154 -23.91 21.86 14.35
CA GLU A 154 -22.79 22.33 13.53
C GLU A 154 -22.56 21.38 12.35
N VAL A 155 -22.24 21.94 11.18
CA VAL A 155 -21.78 21.14 10.04
C VAL A 155 -20.36 20.65 10.36
N PRO A 156 -20.11 19.33 10.45
CA PRO A 156 -18.83 18.83 10.94
C PRO A 156 -17.75 18.98 9.86
N TYR A 157 -17.02 20.09 9.92
CA TYR A 157 -15.80 20.27 9.16
C TYR A 157 -14.63 19.67 9.92
N LYS A 158 -13.88 18.78 9.26
CA LYS A 158 -12.67 18.21 9.85
C LYS A 158 -11.51 19.19 9.78
N PHE A 159 -11.07 19.66 10.94
CA PHE A 159 -9.78 20.35 11.03
C PHE A 159 -8.66 19.31 11.06
N CYS A 160 -7.64 19.57 10.25
CA CYS A 160 -6.40 18.84 10.34
C CYS A 160 -5.24 19.83 10.46
N PRO A 161 -4.56 19.85 11.61
CA PRO A 161 -3.34 20.62 11.79
C PRO A 161 -2.14 19.88 11.20
N ASP A 162 -1.06 20.60 10.97
CA ASP A 162 0.15 20.10 10.32
C ASP A 162 0.77 18.88 11.03
N GLU A 163 0.55 18.74 12.34
CA GLU A 163 1.03 17.59 13.13
C GLU A 163 0.27 16.29 12.86
N LEU A 164 -0.91 16.35 12.23
CA LEU A 164 -1.73 15.18 11.86
C LEU A 164 -1.58 14.75 10.40
N VAL A 165 -0.76 15.44 9.63
CA VAL A 165 -0.66 15.26 8.18
C VAL A 165 0.20 14.03 7.84
N TYR A 166 -0.08 13.39 6.70
CA TYR A 166 0.67 12.25 6.12
C TYR A 166 0.36 10.89 6.76
N ASP A 167 1.31 9.95 6.71
CA ASP A 167 1.18 8.54 7.09
C ASP A 167 0.66 8.33 8.53
N ALA A 168 0.68 9.39 9.34
CA ALA A 168 0.19 9.47 10.71
C ALA A 168 -1.33 9.57 10.86
N ASN A 169 -2.09 9.81 9.79
CA ASN A 169 -3.55 9.83 9.81
C ASN A 169 -4.14 9.73 8.40
N VAL A 170 -4.71 8.58 8.02
CA VAL A 170 -5.34 8.43 6.69
C VAL A 170 -6.50 9.39 6.45
N THR A 171 -7.13 9.84 7.53
CA THR A 171 -8.27 10.76 7.48
C THR A 171 -7.86 12.23 7.36
N CYS A 172 -6.55 12.49 7.39
CA CYS A 172 -5.97 13.78 7.08
C CYS A 172 -4.75 13.60 6.20
N GLN A 173 -4.94 13.77 4.90
CA GLN A 173 -3.85 13.76 3.97
C GLN A 173 -3.74 15.10 3.25
N PRO A 174 -2.53 15.60 2.96
CA PRO A 174 -2.41 16.79 2.16
C PRO A 174 -2.76 16.45 0.72
N PHE A 175 -3.47 17.38 0.07
CA PHE A 175 -3.91 17.26 -1.31
C PHE A 175 -4.75 15.99 -1.56
N ASP A 176 -5.52 15.54 -0.58
CA ASP A 176 -6.51 14.50 -0.79
C ASP A 176 -7.58 14.96 -1.78
N LYS A 177 -8.07 14.02 -2.59
CA LYS A 177 -9.23 14.23 -3.45
C LYS A 177 -9.99 12.92 -3.51
N GLY A 178 -11.29 13.00 -3.32
CA GLY A 178 -12.17 11.84 -3.24
C GLY A 178 -13.08 11.92 -2.03
N ALA A 179 -14.30 11.42 -2.16
CA ALA A 179 -15.27 11.38 -1.07
C ALA A 179 -15.03 10.20 -0.12
N ASN A 180 -14.32 9.16 -0.58
CA ASN A 180 -13.95 7.98 0.19
C ASN A 180 -12.46 7.62 -0.03
N TYR A 181 -11.97 6.63 0.70
CA TYR A 181 -10.55 6.27 0.69
C TYR A 181 -10.15 5.56 -0.59
N ARG A 182 -11.08 4.86 -1.23
CA ARG A 182 -10.83 4.26 -2.53
C ARG A 182 -10.60 5.33 -3.60
N GLU A 183 -11.43 6.35 -3.67
CA GLU A 183 -11.22 7.50 -4.55
C GLU A 183 -9.92 8.23 -4.25
N LEU A 184 -9.56 8.35 -2.96
CA LEU A 184 -8.28 8.93 -2.54
C LEU A 184 -7.08 8.14 -3.06
N VAL A 185 -7.10 6.81 -2.91
CA VAL A 185 -6.04 5.93 -3.43
C VAL A 185 -5.95 6.05 -4.96
N ASN A 186 -7.10 6.00 -5.64
CA ASN A 186 -7.16 6.15 -7.10
C ASN A 186 -6.63 7.51 -7.58
N ASP A 187 -6.97 8.61 -6.89
CA ASP A 187 -6.44 9.93 -7.22
C ASP A 187 -4.91 9.99 -7.04
N ARG A 188 -4.36 9.40 -5.97
CA ARG A 188 -2.90 9.33 -5.77
C ARG A 188 -2.22 8.50 -6.84
N TRP A 189 -2.83 7.39 -7.23
CA TRP A 189 -2.36 6.54 -8.31
C TRP A 189 -2.36 7.28 -9.66
N GLU A 190 -3.47 7.94 -10.00
CA GLU A 190 -3.59 8.75 -11.21
C GLU A 190 -2.55 9.85 -11.25
N ARG A 191 -2.33 10.55 -10.12
CA ARG A 191 -1.27 11.56 -10.01
C ARG A 191 0.10 10.97 -10.24
N TYR A 192 0.43 9.84 -9.60
CA TYR A 192 1.71 9.17 -9.84
C TYR A 192 1.94 8.86 -11.32
N SER A 193 0.90 8.41 -12.03
CA SER A 193 0.97 8.14 -13.47
C SER A 193 1.14 9.42 -14.30
N GLN A 194 0.25 10.41 -14.11
CA GLN A 194 0.21 11.65 -14.88
C GLN A 194 1.45 12.53 -14.65
N TYR A 195 1.99 12.54 -13.44
CA TYR A 195 3.15 13.36 -13.10
C TYR A 195 4.46 12.85 -13.72
N TYR A 196 4.52 11.62 -14.23
CA TYR A 196 5.75 11.04 -14.77
C TYR A 196 6.42 11.92 -15.84
N ALA A 197 5.65 12.43 -16.79
CA ALA A 197 6.14 13.31 -17.86
C ALA A 197 6.69 14.67 -17.35
N PHE A 198 6.32 15.05 -16.13
CA PHE A 198 6.73 16.30 -15.49
C PHE A 198 7.80 16.08 -14.43
N SER A 199 7.86 14.94 -13.76
CA SER A 199 8.79 14.70 -12.65
C SER A 199 10.04 13.93 -13.07
N ALA A 200 9.97 13.09 -14.11
CA ALA A 200 11.05 12.17 -14.46
C ALA A 200 12.05 12.69 -15.51
N PHE A 201 11.78 13.79 -16.22
CA PHE A 201 12.62 14.25 -17.35
C PHE A 201 13.12 15.69 -17.17
N LYS A 202 14.39 15.98 -17.51
CA LYS A 202 15.00 17.33 -17.36
C LYS A 202 14.21 18.42 -18.08
N ARG A 203 13.90 18.24 -19.38
CA ARG A 203 13.11 19.18 -20.22
C ARG A 203 13.58 20.64 -20.06
N ASP A 204 14.88 20.87 -20.21
CA ASP A 204 15.53 22.19 -20.08
C ASP A 204 15.36 22.87 -18.71
N ARG A 205 14.90 22.15 -17.68
CA ARG A 205 14.83 22.69 -16.33
C ARG A 205 16.25 22.81 -15.76
N VAL A 206 16.64 24.05 -15.51
CA VAL A 206 17.93 24.40 -14.89
C VAL A 206 18.05 23.82 -13.47
N SER A 207 16.93 23.66 -12.77
CA SER A 207 16.87 23.02 -11.46
C SER A 207 16.44 21.56 -11.58
N PHE A 208 17.01 20.74 -12.45
CA PHE A 208 16.73 19.30 -12.47
C PHE A 208 18.00 18.56 -12.12
N GLY A 209 18.04 17.92 -10.96
CA GLY A 209 19.24 17.25 -10.46
C GLY A 209 20.26 18.18 -9.79
N THR A 210 19.96 19.47 -9.62
CA THR A 210 20.77 20.36 -8.77
C THR A 210 20.56 20.00 -7.29
N ARG A 211 21.42 20.51 -6.38
CA ARG A 211 21.33 20.27 -4.92
C ARG A 211 19.93 20.42 -4.29
N GLN A 212 19.00 21.15 -4.93
CA GLN A 212 17.63 21.41 -4.48
C GLN A 212 16.55 20.52 -5.17
N THR A 213 16.92 19.75 -6.19
CA THR A 213 16.02 18.95 -7.06
C THR A 213 16.57 17.56 -7.38
N ASN A 214 17.47 17.06 -6.51
CA ASN A 214 18.11 15.76 -6.58
C ASN A 214 17.12 14.59 -6.73
N LEU A 215 17.65 13.43 -7.14
CA LEU A 215 17.03 12.10 -7.01
C LEU A 215 16.34 11.87 -5.66
N ARG A 216 16.91 12.42 -4.57
CA ARG A 216 16.33 12.39 -3.23
C ARG A 216 14.94 13.05 -3.17
N ARG A 217 14.72 14.16 -3.87
CA ARG A 217 13.41 14.84 -3.91
C ARG A 217 12.39 14.00 -4.68
N TYR A 218 12.80 13.39 -5.78
CA TYR A 218 11.96 12.45 -6.53
C TYR A 218 11.56 11.25 -5.67
N ALA A 219 12.54 10.56 -5.07
CA ALA A 219 12.29 9.44 -4.17
C ALA A 219 11.45 9.83 -2.94
N SER A 220 11.70 11.02 -2.37
CA SER A 220 10.90 11.55 -1.26
C SER A 220 9.47 11.87 -1.67
N GLN A 221 9.23 12.31 -2.91
CA GLN A 221 7.89 12.57 -3.42
C GLN A 221 7.14 11.25 -3.62
N LEU A 222 7.79 10.24 -4.22
CA LEU A 222 7.22 8.91 -4.35
C LEU A 222 6.79 8.35 -2.99
N SER A 223 7.71 8.35 -2.03
CA SER A 223 7.45 7.79 -0.71
C SER A 223 6.44 8.62 0.10
N ARG A 224 6.56 9.95 0.19
CA ARG A 224 5.70 10.76 1.07
C ARG A 224 4.36 11.18 0.46
N SER A 225 4.32 11.39 -0.85
CA SER A 225 3.15 11.97 -1.52
C SER A 225 2.28 10.92 -2.20
N PHE A 226 2.86 9.81 -2.65
CA PHE A 226 2.10 8.79 -3.40
C PHE A 226 2.02 7.48 -2.61
N PHE A 227 3.13 6.76 -2.44
CA PHE A 227 3.12 5.37 -1.97
C PHE A 227 2.94 5.22 -0.46
N GLY A 228 3.46 6.16 0.35
CA GLY A 228 3.29 6.19 1.80
C GLY A 228 1.81 6.23 2.20
N PRO A 229 1.04 7.23 1.73
CA PRO A 229 -0.39 7.31 2.00
C PRO A 229 -1.17 6.10 1.47
N ILE A 230 -0.83 5.58 0.28
CA ILE A 230 -1.45 4.36 -0.26
C ILE A 230 -1.23 3.17 0.69
N SER A 231 0.01 2.97 1.18
CA SER A 231 0.31 1.90 2.14
C SER A 231 -0.29 2.15 3.54
N ALA A 232 -0.49 3.41 3.93
CA ALA A 232 -1.04 3.78 5.23
C ALA A 232 -2.49 3.32 5.42
N VAL A 233 -3.30 3.32 4.35
CA VAL A 233 -4.71 2.89 4.39
C VAL A 233 -4.83 1.48 4.94
N TYR A 234 -3.96 0.55 4.54
CA TYR A 234 -3.98 -0.82 5.05
C TYR A 234 -3.61 -0.91 6.54
N ARG A 235 -2.60 -0.16 6.98
CA ARG A 235 -2.22 -0.12 8.40
C ARG A 235 -3.38 0.38 9.26
N TYR A 236 -4.06 1.42 8.80
CA TYR A 236 -5.25 1.96 9.47
C TYR A 236 -6.43 1.01 9.44
N TYR A 237 -6.63 0.29 8.33
CA TYR A 237 -7.61 -0.79 8.24
C TYR A 237 -7.36 -1.87 9.27
N LEU A 238 -6.14 -2.43 9.33
CA LEU A 238 -5.82 -3.45 10.34
C LEU A 238 -5.96 -2.92 11.76
N TYR A 239 -5.49 -1.69 12.02
CA TYR A 239 -5.59 -1.08 13.34
C TYR A 239 -7.05 -0.87 13.78
N GLY A 240 -7.87 -0.28 12.90
CA GLY A 240 -9.28 0.02 13.15
C GLY A 240 -10.20 -1.20 13.15
N ASN A 241 -9.81 -2.28 12.47
CA ASN A 241 -10.60 -3.51 12.39
C ASN A 241 -10.43 -4.44 13.60
N ASN A 242 -9.70 -4.03 14.65
CA ASN A 242 -9.50 -4.81 15.89
C ASN A 242 -10.77 -4.96 16.77
N GLY A 243 -11.93 -4.49 16.29
CA GLY A 243 -13.21 -4.58 16.97
C GLY A 243 -13.58 -3.31 17.71
N LEU A 244 -14.81 -2.86 17.49
CA LEU A 244 -15.39 -1.66 18.14
C LEU A 244 -16.07 -2.01 19.47
N GLY A 245 -16.43 -3.29 19.68
CA GLY A 245 -17.07 -3.79 20.88
C GLY A 245 -18.10 -4.86 20.58
N TYR A 246 -19.10 -5.01 21.45
CA TYR A 246 -20.24 -5.89 21.25
C TYR A 246 -21.50 -5.07 20.98
N ASP A 247 -22.45 -5.61 20.20
CA ASP A 247 -23.80 -5.07 20.11
C ASP A 247 -24.70 -5.61 21.25
N LEU A 248 -25.96 -5.17 21.33
CA LEU A 248 -26.93 -5.62 22.33
C LEU A 248 -27.24 -7.11 22.22
N SER A 249 -27.04 -7.71 21.05
CA SER A 249 -27.19 -9.16 20.84
C SER A 249 -25.95 -9.96 21.25
N GLY A 250 -24.89 -9.28 21.71
CA GLY A 250 -23.62 -9.89 22.08
C GLY A 250 -22.77 -10.32 20.87
N GLN A 251 -23.09 -9.86 19.66
CA GLN A 251 -22.24 -10.07 18.50
C GLN A 251 -21.08 -9.07 18.52
N TRP A 252 -19.89 -9.56 18.17
CA TRP A 252 -18.71 -8.70 18.04
C TRP A 252 -18.86 -7.81 16.81
N VAL A 253 -18.74 -6.51 17.01
CA VAL A 253 -18.85 -5.50 15.95
C VAL A 253 -17.47 -5.06 15.53
N THR A 254 -17.23 -5.06 14.23
CA THR A 254 -15.98 -4.67 13.59
C THR A 254 -16.21 -3.46 12.68
N LEU A 255 -15.13 -2.83 12.22
CA LEU A 255 -15.24 -1.72 11.28
C LEU A 255 -15.89 -2.18 9.95
N ASN A 256 -15.73 -3.45 9.57
CA ASN A 256 -16.33 -4.05 8.38
C ASN A 256 -17.85 -4.21 8.43
N ASP A 257 -18.47 -4.09 9.60
CA ASP A 257 -19.93 -4.01 9.69
C ASP A 257 -20.46 -2.69 9.11
N PHE A 258 -19.59 -1.68 8.99
CA PHE A 258 -19.89 -0.36 8.45
C PHE A 258 -19.35 -0.17 7.02
N PRO A 259 -19.96 0.70 6.20
CA PRO A 259 -19.46 1.02 4.88
C PRO A 259 -18.00 1.52 4.86
N ILE A 260 -17.58 2.32 5.85
CA ILE A 260 -16.20 2.83 5.90
C ILE A 260 -15.16 1.70 6.00
N GLY A 261 -15.42 0.64 6.78
CA GLY A 261 -14.47 -0.46 6.92
C GLY A 261 -14.30 -1.24 5.63
N LYS A 262 -15.41 -1.45 4.91
CA LYS A 262 -15.40 -2.08 3.58
C LYS A 262 -14.66 -1.21 2.57
N ASP A 263 -14.85 0.11 2.60
CA ASP A 263 -14.11 1.05 1.77
C ASP A 263 -12.61 1.02 2.09
N TRP A 264 -12.22 1.02 3.36
CA TRP A 264 -10.81 0.93 3.78
C TRP A 264 -10.17 -0.38 3.33
N GLN A 265 -10.87 -1.51 3.51
CA GLN A 265 -10.41 -2.82 3.03
C GLN A 265 -10.17 -2.79 1.52
N THR A 266 -11.16 -2.28 0.79
CA THR A 266 -11.16 -2.21 -0.68
C THR A 266 -10.04 -1.31 -1.20
N ALA A 267 -9.92 -0.10 -0.63
CA ALA A 267 -8.88 0.86 -0.94
C ALA A 267 -7.47 0.33 -0.63
N SER A 268 -7.33 -0.46 0.43
CA SER A 268 -6.06 -1.11 0.78
C SER A 268 -5.64 -2.16 -0.24
N ILE A 269 -6.59 -2.97 -0.73
CA ILE A 269 -6.34 -3.99 -1.75
C ILE A 269 -6.01 -3.34 -3.09
N ASP A 270 -6.78 -2.31 -3.50
CA ASP A 270 -6.51 -1.52 -4.71
C ASP A 270 -5.11 -0.90 -4.62
N GLY A 271 -4.78 -0.28 -3.49
CA GLY A 271 -3.47 0.31 -3.24
C GLY A 271 -2.31 -0.68 -3.33
N LEU A 272 -2.48 -1.90 -2.79
CA LEU A 272 -1.46 -2.95 -2.92
C LEU A 272 -1.30 -3.41 -4.38
N ASN A 273 -2.41 -3.61 -5.10
CA ASN A 273 -2.39 -3.97 -6.51
C ASN A 273 -1.68 -2.89 -7.37
N ASP A 274 -1.90 -1.62 -7.08
CA ASP A 274 -1.23 -0.50 -7.75
C ASP A 274 0.28 -0.51 -7.46
N LEU A 275 0.70 -0.72 -6.21
CA LEU A 275 2.12 -0.81 -5.86
C LEU A 275 2.80 -2.01 -6.56
N VAL A 276 2.12 -3.16 -6.63
CA VAL A 276 2.61 -4.33 -7.39
C VAL A 276 2.72 -4.02 -8.87
N SER A 277 1.77 -3.28 -9.44
CA SER A 277 1.84 -2.89 -10.85
C SER A 277 3.08 -2.06 -11.17
N VAL A 278 3.56 -1.24 -10.22
CA VAL A 278 4.81 -0.48 -10.34
C VAL A 278 6.02 -1.41 -10.33
N VAL A 279 6.06 -2.35 -9.40
CA VAL A 279 7.13 -3.36 -9.30
C VAL A 279 7.25 -4.13 -10.61
N GLU A 280 6.12 -4.49 -11.22
CA GLU A 280 6.04 -5.30 -12.43
C GLU A 280 6.03 -4.49 -13.74
N MET A 281 6.20 -3.17 -13.66
CA MET A 281 6.10 -2.27 -14.81
C MET A 281 7.19 -2.56 -15.86
N PRO A 282 6.83 -2.70 -17.15
CA PRO A 282 7.81 -2.90 -18.23
C PRO A 282 8.52 -1.59 -18.61
N GLU A 283 9.65 -1.73 -19.31
CA GLU A 283 10.31 -0.59 -19.96
C GLU A 283 9.62 -0.21 -21.27
N PRO A 284 9.61 1.07 -21.68
CA PRO A 284 9.13 1.47 -22.99
C PRO A 284 10.10 0.99 -24.08
N GLY A 285 9.56 0.59 -25.24
CA GLY A 285 10.35 0.08 -26.36
C GLY A 285 9.69 -1.05 -27.12
N ASP A 286 10.43 -1.64 -28.05
CA ASP A 286 9.98 -2.77 -28.85
C ASP A 286 10.23 -4.09 -28.14
N TYR A 287 9.24 -4.98 -28.16
CA TYR A 287 9.28 -6.30 -27.56
C TYR A 287 8.94 -7.37 -28.60
N CYS A 288 9.53 -8.55 -28.43
CA CYS A 288 9.27 -9.73 -29.25
C CYS A 288 8.74 -10.88 -28.39
N LEU A 289 7.73 -11.59 -28.89
CA LEU A 289 7.14 -12.74 -28.22
C LEU A 289 8.08 -13.96 -28.27
N ASP A 290 8.49 -14.47 -27.11
CA ASP A 290 9.30 -15.68 -27.04
C ASP A 290 8.46 -16.97 -27.15
N ALA A 291 9.13 -18.12 -27.17
CA ALA A 291 8.48 -19.43 -27.24
C ALA A 291 7.65 -19.76 -25.99
N ALA A 292 7.87 -19.06 -24.87
CA ALA A 292 7.11 -19.19 -23.63
C ALA A 292 5.90 -18.24 -23.59
N SER A 293 5.59 -17.56 -24.69
CA SER A 293 4.51 -16.57 -24.79
C SER A 293 4.71 -15.37 -23.84
N ILE A 294 5.96 -14.97 -23.65
CA ILE A 294 6.38 -13.77 -22.92
C ILE A 294 7.02 -12.80 -23.92
N TYR A 295 6.55 -11.56 -23.92
CA TYR A 295 7.19 -10.49 -24.66
C TYR A 295 8.46 -10.06 -23.95
N GLN A 296 9.61 -10.25 -24.60
CA GLN A 296 10.94 -9.86 -24.13
C GLN A 296 11.41 -8.59 -24.85
N PRO A 297 12.17 -7.69 -24.19
CA PRO A 297 12.67 -6.48 -24.83
C PRO A 297 13.62 -6.83 -25.98
N MET A 298 13.43 -6.19 -27.13
CA MET A 298 14.29 -6.44 -28.29
C MET A 298 15.67 -5.83 -28.09
N THR A 299 16.70 -6.62 -28.37
CA THR A 299 18.08 -6.10 -28.41
C THR A 299 18.32 -5.44 -29.77
N ALA A 300 19.06 -4.33 -29.80
CA ALA A 300 19.36 -3.64 -31.05
C ALA A 300 19.98 -4.59 -32.10
N GLY A 301 19.35 -4.67 -33.28
CA GLY A 301 19.80 -5.53 -34.39
C GLY A 301 19.26 -6.96 -34.37
N SER A 302 18.45 -7.35 -33.38
CA SER A 302 17.77 -8.66 -33.36
C SER A 302 16.47 -8.64 -34.17
N ALA A 303 16.24 -9.67 -34.99
CA ALA A 303 14.98 -9.85 -35.72
C ALA A 303 13.96 -10.59 -34.86
N CYS A 304 12.70 -10.13 -34.83
CA CYS A 304 11.62 -10.83 -34.13
C CYS A 304 11.05 -11.94 -35.01
N ALA A 305 11.12 -13.19 -34.56
CA ALA A 305 10.68 -14.35 -35.34
C ALA A 305 9.16 -14.59 -35.32
N THR A 306 8.45 -13.95 -34.37
CA THR A 306 7.05 -14.25 -34.02
C THR A 306 6.20 -12.98 -34.12
N ALA A 307 5.79 -12.41 -32.98
CA ALA A 307 4.96 -11.23 -32.86
C ALA A 307 5.72 -10.12 -32.15
N GLN A 308 5.62 -8.90 -32.68
CA GLN A 308 6.21 -7.69 -32.10
C GLN A 308 5.11 -6.82 -31.48
N MET A 309 5.44 -6.15 -30.39
CA MET A 309 4.63 -5.07 -29.83
C MET A 309 5.54 -3.91 -29.40
N ASN A 310 4.97 -2.70 -29.33
CA ASN A 310 5.66 -1.54 -28.79
C ASN A 310 4.98 -1.10 -27.50
N VAL A 311 5.75 -1.01 -26.40
CA VAL A 311 5.28 -0.45 -25.13
C VAL A 311 5.49 1.06 -25.18
N PRO A 312 4.43 1.88 -25.19
CA PRO A 312 4.56 3.32 -25.31
C PRO A 312 5.08 3.95 -24.00
N PRO A 313 5.74 5.12 -24.08
CA PRO A 313 6.02 5.95 -22.91
C PRO A 313 4.70 6.35 -22.23
N GLY A 314 4.54 6.04 -20.94
CA GLY A 314 3.31 6.24 -20.18
C GLY A 314 2.81 4.93 -19.57
N VAL A 315 2.67 3.90 -20.41
CA VAL A 315 2.44 2.51 -19.97
C VAL A 315 3.74 1.92 -19.42
N GLY A 316 4.85 2.10 -20.13
CA GLY A 316 6.18 1.72 -19.66
C GLY A 316 6.96 2.92 -19.12
N ARG A 317 7.90 2.66 -18.21
CA ARG A 317 8.86 3.65 -17.70
C ARG A 317 10.29 3.18 -17.87
N TYR A 318 11.16 4.09 -18.31
CA TYR A 318 12.57 3.76 -18.50
C TYR A 318 13.22 3.34 -17.20
N PHE A 319 13.89 2.19 -17.16
CA PHE A 319 14.41 1.64 -15.91
C PHE A 319 15.59 2.42 -15.35
N ASN A 320 16.56 2.73 -16.22
CA ASN A 320 17.81 3.38 -15.84
C ASN A 320 17.69 4.91 -15.84
N THR A 321 18.25 5.51 -14.78
CA THR A 321 18.53 6.95 -14.73
C THR A 321 19.60 7.27 -15.77
N ALA A 322 19.32 8.21 -16.66
CA ALA A 322 20.28 8.73 -17.62
C ALA A 322 20.95 9.98 -17.08
N TRP A 323 22.24 10.15 -17.37
CA TRP A 323 23.08 11.24 -16.90
C TRP A 323 23.67 12.02 -18.08
N SER A 324 23.92 13.32 -17.91
CA SER A 324 24.64 14.13 -18.89
C SER A 324 26.13 13.81 -18.83
N GLU A 325 26.82 14.00 -19.96
CA GLU A 325 28.29 13.87 -20.06
C GLU A 325 29.01 15.18 -19.68
N GLU A 326 28.36 16.04 -18.88
CA GLU A 326 28.91 17.31 -18.42
C GLU A 326 29.74 17.12 -17.15
N TYR A 327 30.53 18.14 -16.78
CA TYR A 327 31.47 18.07 -15.65
C TYR A 327 30.83 17.68 -14.31
N ASP A 328 29.58 18.11 -14.06
CA ASP A 328 28.86 17.84 -12.81
C ASP A 328 27.87 16.65 -12.88
N PHE A 329 27.90 15.83 -13.95
CA PHE A 329 26.98 14.70 -14.20
C PHE A 329 25.55 14.96 -13.71
N GLU A 330 24.75 15.66 -14.51
CA GLU A 330 23.37 15.93 -14.14
C GLU A 330 22.43 14.83 -14.64
N PRO A 331 21.46 14.36 -13.84
CA PRO A 331 20.47 13.41 -14.34
C PRO A 331 19.67 14.09 -15.45
N THR A 332 19.57 13.49 -16.63
CA THR A 332 18.70 13.97 -17.72
C THR A 332 17.33 13.32 -17.65
N ARG A 333 17.26 12.12 -17.07
CA ARG A 333 16.04 11.36 -16.82
C ARG A 333 16.21 10.51 -15.56
N VAL A 334 15.22 10.50 -14.68
CA VAL A 334 15.15 9.57 -13.54
C VAL A 334 14.50 8.26 -13.97
N GLY A 335 15.13 7.14 -13.64
CA GLY A 335 14.66 5.82 -14.00
C GLY A 335 13.65 5.22 -13.01
N ALA A 336 12.84 4.29 -13.50
CA ALA A 336 11.83 3.53 -12.77
C ALA A 336 12.42 2.61 -11.69
N PHE A 337 13.74 2.41 -11.65
CA PHE A 337 14.39 1.75 -10.53
C PHE A 337 13.98 2.35 -9.18
N TRP A 338 13.90 3.68 -9.09
CA TRP A 338 13.49 4.38 -7.87
C TRP A 338 12.00 4.23 -7.56
N ASP A 339 11.16 4.17 -8.60
CA ASP A 339 9.73 3.85 -8.46
C ASP A 339 9.56 2.47 -7.84
N LYS A 340 10.23 1.45 -8.38
CA LYS A 340 10.17 0.07 -7.90
C LYS A 340 10.72 -0.09 -6.49
N TYR A 341 11.85 0.55 -6.20
CA TYR A 341 12.42 0.56 -4.85
C TYR A 341 11.48 1.19 -3.82
N ALA A 342 10.87 2.33 -4.16
CA ALA A 342 9.91 3.00 -3.29
C ALA A 342 8.63 2.15 -3.11
N ALA A 343 8.17 1.47 -4.15
CA ALA A 343 7.04 0.54 -4.08
C ALA A 343 7.35 -0.65 -3.14
N TYR A 344 8.52 -1.28 -3.27
CA TYR A 344 8.94 -2.32 -2.32
C TYR A 344 9.00 -1.81 -0.89
N THR A 345 9.52 -0.60 -0.68
CA THR A 345 9.60 0.01 0.65
C THR A 345 8.20 0.26 1.24
N ALA A 346 7.23 0.66 0.41
CA ALA A 346 5.85 0.88 0.82
C ALA A 346 5.11 -0.44 1.12
N ILE A 347 5.26 -1.45 0.27
CA ILE A 347 4.71 -2.80 0.47
C ILE A 347 5.26 -3.41 1.77
N THR A 348 6.57 -3.30 1.98
CA THR A 348 7.26 -3.87 3.15
C THR A 348 7.16 -3.02 4.41
N SER A 349 6.49 -1.87 4.37
CA SER A 349 6.36 -1.02 5.55
C SER A 349 5.49 -1.72 6.61
N ASN A 350 6.04 -1.90 7.80
CA ASN A 350 5.38 -2.51 8.95
C ASN A 350 5.10 -1.50 10.08
N GLU A 351 5.86 -0.41 10.14
CA GLU A 351 5.70 0.67 11.13
C GLU A 351 4.33 1.36 10.95
N GLY A 352 3.46 1.24 11.95
CA GLY A 352 2.29 2.09 12.11
C GLY A 352 2.64 3.25 13.04
N PHE A 353 2.27 4.47 12.65
CA PHE A 353 2.26 5.62 13.56
C PHE A 353 0.81 6.08 13.70
N PHE A 354 0.26 5.94 14.90
CA PHE A 354 -1.11 6.35 15.19
C PHE A 354 -1.09 7.53 16.15
N TYR A 355 -1.48 8.70 15.65
CA TYR A 355 -1.53 9.91 16.48
C TYR A 355 -2.43 9.72 17.71
N ARG A 356 -1.98 10.20 18.89
CA ARG A 356 -2.51 9.94 20.26
C ARG A 356 -2.26 8.56 20.83
N ASN A 357 -1.65 7.65 20.08
CA ASN A 357 -1.10 6.43 20.66
C ASN A 357 0.40 6.62 20.93
N TYR A 358 0.74 6.89 22.19
CA TYR A 358 2.13 7.10 22.60
C TYR A 358 2.93 5.81 22.74
N SER A 359 2.32 4.63 22.52
CA SER A 359 3.04 3.36 22.50
C SER A 359 4.16 3.38 21.46
N ASP A 360 3.94 4.00 20.30
CA ASP A 360 4.90 4.03 19.18
C ASP A 360 6.15 4.85 19.50
N TYR A 361 6.04 5.86 20.37
CA TYR A 361 7.17 6.66 20.84
C TYR A 361 8.02 5.93 21.88
N LEU A 362 7.43 4.98 22.60
CA LEU A 362 8.10 4.22 23.65
C LEU A 362 8.61 2.86 23.13
N ASP A 363 7.97 2.32 22.09
CA ASP A 363 8.32 1.07 21.44
C ASP A 363 7.92 1.12 19.96
N SER A 364 8.89 1.27 19.06
CA SER A 364 8.67 1.27 17.60
C SER A 364 8.19 -0.09 17.07
N GLY A 365 8.20 -1.14 17.89
CA GLY A 365 7.62 -2.45 17.62
C GLY A 365 6.20 -2.65 18.17
N ALA A 366 5.61 -1.63 18.83
CA ALA A 366 4.28 -1.75 19.44
C ALA A 366 3.19 -2.16 18.44
N PHE A 367 3.32 -1.72 17.18
CA PHE A 367 2.44 -2.14 16.08
C PHE A 367 3.27 -2.53 14.85
N SER A 368 3.52 -3.82 14.68
CA SER A 368 3.82 -4.38 13.36
C SER A 368 2.50 -4.55 12.62
N LEU A 369 2.20 -3.71 11.63
CA LEU A 369 0.95 -3.78 10.85
C LEU A 369 1.28 -3.90 9.37
N SER A 370 1.98 -4.97 9.03
CA SER A 370 2.44 -5.24 7.68
C SER A 370 1.35 -5.88 6.81
N TYR A 371 1.40 -5.67 5.49
CA TYR A 371 0.59 -6.45 4.53
C TYR A 371 0.79 -7.96 4.71
N TRP A 372 1.94 -8.37 5.22
CA TRP A 372 2.29 -9.76 5.49
C TRP A 372 1.33 -10.44 6.47
N ARG A 373 0.76 -9.72 7.45
CA ARG A 373 -0.19 -10.29 8.42
C ARG A 373 -1.43 -10.89 7.80
N GLY A 374 -2.00 -10.19 6.82
CA GLY A 374 -3.25 -10.62 6.17
C GLY A 374 -3.03 -11.37 4.86
N LEU A 375 -1.88 -11.17 4.20
CA LEU A 375 -1.64 -11.53 2.79
C LEU A 375 -0.30 -12.22 2.59
N ASN A 376 0.12 -13.04 3.55
CA ASN A 376 1.41 -13.73 3.53
C ASN A 376 1.62 -14.55 2.24
N LYS A 377 0.61 -15.30 1.80
CA LYS A 377 0.71 -16.18 0.62
C LYS A 377 0.88 -15.38 -0.66
N GLU A 378 0.07 -14.34 -0.82
CA GLU A 378 0.09 -13.46 -1.98
C GLU A 378 1.43 -12.72 -2.06
N LEU A 379 1.90 -12.16 -0.94
CA LEU A 379 3.19 -11.46 -0.89
C LEU A 379 4.38 -12.40 -1.08
N LEU A 380 4.34 -13.62 -0.55
CA LEU A 380 5.37 -14.62 -0.81
C LEU A 380 5.43 -14.93 -2.31
N GLY A 381 4.27 -15.12 -2.93
CA GLY A 381 4.13 -15.28 -4.37
C GLY A 381 4.72 -14.09 -5.14
N LEU A 382 4.47 -12.85 -4.71
CA LEU A 382 5.05 -11.64 -5.30
C LEU A 382 6.58 -11.67 -5.23
N PHE A 383 7.16 -11.78 -4.03
CA PHE A 383 8.62 -11.71 -3.88
C PHE A 383 9.34 -12.85 -4.61
N ALA A 384 8.76 -14.05 -4.61
CA ALA A 384 9.29 -15.20 -5.34
C ALA A 384 9.33 -14.95 -6.85
N GLN A 385 8.25 -14.39 -7.40
CA GLN A 385 8.13 -14.07 -8.81
C GLN A 385 8.96 -12.86 -9.23
N SER A 386 9.12 -11.87 -8.35
CA SER A 386 10.00 -10.74 -8.63
C SER A 386 11.49 -11.15 -8.57
N PHE A 387 11.85 -12.16 -7.76
CA PHE A 387 13.19 -12.73 -7.73
C PHE A 387 13.50 -13.57 -8.97
N ASP A 388 12.54 -14.38 -9.43
CA ASP A 388 12.62 -15.16 -10.68
C ASP A 388 11.58 -14.68 -11.72
N PRO A 389 11.93 -13.66 -12.54
CA PRO A 389 11.03 -13.12 -13.56
C PRO A 389 10.53 -14.14 -14.58
N SER A 390 11.19 -15.29 -14.74
CA SER A 390 10.74 -16.34 -15.67
C SER A 390 9.44 -17.00 -15.22
N LYS A 391 9.18 -17.02 -13.91
CA LYS A 391 7.98 -17.58 -13.29
C LYS A 391 6.91 -16.52 -13.00
N ASN A 392 7.13 -15.29 -13.44
CA ASN A 392 6.30 -14.16 -13.07
C ASN A 392 4.93 -14.21 -13.76
N ASN A 393 3.89 -14.43 -12.97
CA ASN A 393 2.48 -14.40 -13.35
C ASN A 393 1.83 -13.03 -13.11
N LEU A 394 2.45 -12.19 -12.28
CA LEU A 394 2.03 -10.82 -11.95
C LEU A 394 2.51 -9.78 -12.99
N ALA A 395 3.32 -10.21 -13.94
CA ALA A 395 3.70 -9.42 -15.10
C ALA A 395 2.50 -8.82 -15.83
N TRP A 396 2.68 -7.60 -16.35
CA TRP A 396 1.71 -6.92 -17.19
C TRP A 396 1.30 -7.79 -18.37
N ARG A 397 0.07 -7.62 -18.85
CA ARG A 397 -0.51 -8.38 -19.96
C ARG A 397 -0.72 -7.48 -21.17
N TYR A 398 -0.41 -8.04 -22.34
CA TYR A 398 -0.71 -7.46 -23.64
C TYR A 398 -1.85 -8.23 -24.31
N ASP A 399 -2.97 -7.54 -24.52
CA ASP A 399 -4.11 -8.02 -25.30
C ASP A 399 -4.20 -7.28 -26.64
N ALA A 400 -3.74 -7.93 -27.70
CA ALA A 400 -3.79 -7.38 -29.06
C ALA A 400 -5.21 -7.14 -29.60
N THR A 401 -6.24 -7.73 -28.98
CA THR A 401 -7.63 -7.61 -29.41
C THR A 401 -8.34 -6.39 -28.84
N ALA A 402 -7.76 -5.76 -27.81
CA ALA A 402 -8.33 -4.57 -27.20
C ALA A 402 -8.23 -3.34 -28.12
N SER A 403 -9.28 -2.53 -28.15
CA SER A 403 -9.42 -1.37 -29.05
C SER A 403 -8.73 -0.10 -28.54
N THR A 404 -8.46 0.01 -27.23
CA THR A 404 -7.79 1.15 -26.60
C THR A 404 -6.44 0.74 -26.03
N ASP A 405 -5.48 1.65 -25.96
CA ASP A 405 -4.15 1.32 -25.42
C ASP A 405 -4.22 0.95 -23.92
N ASP A 406 -5.08 1.61 -23.13
CA ASP A 406 -5.37 1.21 -21.75
C ASP A 406 -5.99 -0.20 -21.65
N GLY A 407 -6.73 -0.62 -22.67
CA GLY A 407 -7.27 -1.98 -22.77
C GLY A 407 -6.21 -2.99 -23.20
N LYS A 408 -5.23 -2.58 -24.02
CA LYS A 408 -4.16 -3.45 -24.51
C LYS A 408 -3.14 -3.77 -23.43
N PHE A 409 -2.84 -2.82 -22.54
CA PHE A 409 -1.84 -2.98 -21.49
C PHE A 409 -2.49 -2.98 -20.13
N ARG A 410 -2.56 -4.14 -19.49
CA ARG A 410 -3.23 -4.29 -18.20
C ARG A 410 -2.29 -4.92 -17.18
N ALA A 411 -2.12 -4.26 -16.04
CA ALA A 411 -1.42 -4.83 -14.90
C ALA A 411 -2.22 -6.01 -14.34
N MET A 412 -1.53 -7.09 -13.97
CA MET A 412 -2.16 -8.20 -13.26
C MET A 412 -2.34 -7.79 -11.79
N PRO A 413 -3.56 -7.86 -11.23
CA PRO A 413 -3.75 -7.62 -9.80
C PRO A 413 -3.10 -8.77 -9.01
N LEU A 414 -2.53 -8.46 -7.86
CA LEU A 414 -2.09 -9.46 -6.89
C LEU A 414 -3.30 -10.18 -6.27
N ILE A 415 -4.34 -9.40 -5.94
CA ILE A 415 -5.59 -9.88 -5.33
C ILE A 415 -6.76 -9.42 -6.19
N ASP A 416 -7.59 -10.36 -6.63
CA ASP A 416 -8.87 -10.05 -7.28
C ASP A 416 -9.95 -9.82 -6.21
N GLY A 417 -10.11 -8.57 -5.80
CA GLY A 417 -11.14 -8.17 -4.84
C GLY A 417 -12.57 -8.07 -5.42
N TYR A 418 -12.74 -8.13 -6.74
CA TYR A 418 -14.01 -7.79 -7.40
C TYR A 418 -14.63 -8.91 -8.22
N SER A 419 -14.03 -10.11 -8.22
CA SER A 419 -14.40 -11.19 -9.16
C SER A 419 -14.36 -10.72 -10.62
N ALA A 420 -13.51 -9.74 -10.92
CA ALA A 420 -13.39 -9.19 -12.25
C ALA A 420 -12.58 -10.17 -13.11
N PRO A 421 -12.91 -10.35 -14.41
CA PRO A 421 -12.11 -11.21 -15.26
C PRO A 421 -10.65 -10.73 -15.25
N LEU A 422 -9.76 -11.62 -14.79
CA LEU A 422 -8.33 -11.36 -14.78
C LEU A 422 -7.87 -10.96 -16.18
N PRO A 423 -6.92 -10.02 -16.30
CA PRO A 423 -6.41 -9.59 -17.60
C PRO A 423 -5.98 -10.79 -18.46
N ALA A 424 -6.59 -10.93 -19.62
CA ALA A 424 -6.19 -11.91 -20.62
C ALA A 424 -4.98 -11.40 -21.42
N GLY A 425 -4.33 -12.30 -22.14
CA GLY A 425 -3.23 -11.97 -23.05
C GLY A 425 -1.85 -12.47 -22.61
N ASN A 426 -0.87 -12.16 -23.45
CA ASN A 426 0.52 -12.60 -23.28
C ASN A 426 1.23 -11.74 -22.23
N LYS A 427 2.20 -12.32 -21.54
CA LYS A 427 2.97 -11.61 -20.50
C LYS A 427 3.95 -10.62 -21.13
N ILE A 428 4.21 -9.53 -20.43
CA ILE A 428 5.26 -8.57 -20.77
C ILE A 428 6.36 -8.70 -19.71
N ALA A 429 7.61 -8.96 -20.13
CA ALA A 429 8.71 -9.06 -19.19
C ALA A 429 8.88 -7.73 -18.42
N PRO A 430 8.88 -7.75 -17.08
CA PRO A 430 9.11 -6.55 -16.30
C PRO A 430 10.56 -6.09 -16.43
N SER A 431 10.80 -4.79 -16.28
CA SER A 431 12.15 -4.28 -16.14
C SER A 431 12.70 -4.63 -14.75
N SER A 432 13.78 -5.38 -14.68
CA SER A 432 14.33 -5.82 -13.40
C SER A 432 15.86 -5.83 -13.44
N SER A 433 16.48 -5.61 -12.29
CA SER A 433 17.91 -5.76 -12.08
C SER A 433 18.16 -6.71 -10.92
N TRP A 434 19.38 -7.23 -10.85
CA TRP A 434 19.80 -8.03 -9.70
C TRP A 434 19.61 -7.29 -8.37
N THR A 435 19.86 -5.98 -8.34
CA THR A 435 19.64 -5.14 -7.17
C THR A 435 18.17 -5.08 -6.74
N LEU A 436 17.21 -5.07 -7.66
CA LEU A 436 15.79 -5.13 -7.28
C LEU A 436 15.38 -6.52 -6.76
N ARG A 437 15.93 -7.59 -7.34
CA ARG A 437 15.74 -8.96 -6.81
C ARG A 437 16.32 -9.10 -5.41
N TYR A 438 17.43 -8.43 -5.13
CA TYR A 438 17.99 -8.34 -3.79
C TYR A 438 17.01 -7.64 -2.83
N TYR A 439 16.47 -6.48 -3.23
CA TYR A 439 15.53 -5.74 -2.38
C TYR A 439 14.19 -6.46 -2.17
N SER A 440 13.74 -7.29 -3.11
CA SER A 440 12.53 -8.10 -2.96
C SER A 440 12.67 -9.16 -1.87
N VAL A 441 13.88 -9.48 -1.42
CA VAL A 441 14.13 -10.44 -0.33
C VAL A 441 14.58 -9.74 0.95
N VAL A 442 15.51 -8.78 0.85
CA VAL A 442 16.10 -8.15 2.04
C VAL A 442 15.16 -7.17 2.74
N LEU A 443 14.34 -6.42 1.99
CA LEU A 443 13.36 -5.53 2.63
C LEU A 443 12.31 -6.27 3.45
N PRO A 444 11.67 -7.34 2.96
CA PRO A 444 10.75 -8.12 3.79
C PRO A 444 11.47 -8.81 4.95
N MET A 445 12.67 -9.38 4.77
CA MET A 445 13.47 -9.92 5.89
C MET A 445 13.87 -8.88 6.96
N ALA A 446 13.84 -7.59 6.65
CA ALA A 446 14.19 -6.56 7.61
C ALA A 446 12.97 -5.99 8.34
N ARG A 447 11.76 -6.24 7.82
CA ARG A 447 10.53 -5.53 8.24
C ARG A 447 9.35 -6.43 8.54
N TYR A 448 9.31 -7.64 8.00
CA TYR A 448 8.24 -8.60 8.27
C TYR A 448 8.61 -9.58 9.36
N ASP A 449 9.74 -9.38 10.03
CA ASP A 449 10.12 -10.17 11.19
C ASP A 449 9.82 -9.35 12.45
N SER A 450 8.93 -9.86 13.29
CA SER A 450 8.51 -9.22 14.53
C SER A 450 9.09 -9.94 15.74
N MET A 451 9.62 -9.18 16.69
CA MET A 451 10.13 -9.74 17.95
C MET A 451 9.02 -10.24 18.89
N PHE A 452 7.77 -9.81 18.67
CA PHE A 452 6.64 -10.10 19.56
C PHE A 452 5.68 -11.16 19.01
N ASP A 453 5.71 -11.41 17.71
CA ASP A 453 4.74 -12.26 17.01
C ASP A 453 5.43 -13.26 16.10
N TYR A 454 5.54 -14.52 16.57
CA TYR A 454 6.13 -15.64 15.82
C TYR A 454 5.32 -16.07 14.58
N THR A 455 4.20 -15.42 14.29
CA THR A 455 3.46 -15.65 13.03
C THR A 455 4.03 -14.82 11.86
N GLU A 456 4.81 -13.78 12.17
CA GLU A 456 5.53 -12.92 11.22
C GLU A 456 6.99 -13.42 11.05
N ASP A 457 7.18 -14.65 10.55
CA ASP A 457 8.52 -15.21 10.30
C ASP A 457 8.81 -15.29 8.79
N PHE A 458 9.04 -14.15 8.13
CA PHE A 458 9.44 -14.15 6.73
C PHE A 458 10.79 -14.86 6.52
N LEU A 459 11.65 -14.84 7.54
CA LEU A 459 12.96 -15.51 7.54
C LEU A 459 12.88 -17.01 7.24
N ASN A 460 11.83 -17.69 7.69
CA ASN A 460 11.65 -19.12 7.44
C ASN A 460 11.52 -19.41 5.92
N TYR A 461 10.99 -18.46 5.16
CA TYR A 461 10.82 -18.56 3.71
C TYR A 461 12.04 -18.13 2.91
N SER A 462 13.07 -17.54 3.53
CA SER A 462 14.29 -17.06 2.87
C SER A 462 15.57 -17.74 3.38
N ARG A 463 15.43 -18.70 4.29
CA ARG A 463 16.53 -19.37 4.98
C ARG A 463 17.45 -20.12 4.02
N VAL A 464 18.74 -19.81 4.12
CA VAL A 464 19.84 -20.52 3.47
C VAL A 464 20.87 -20.88 4.53
N CYS A 465 21.40 -22.10 4.52
CA CYS A 465 22.48 -22.51 5.39
C CYS A 465 23.67 -23.10 4.64
N LEU A 466 24.80 -23.19 5.34
CA LEU A 466 26.05 -23.70 4.81
C LEU A 466 26.27 -25.13 5.32
N ALA A 467 26.44 -26.09 4.43
CA ALA A 467 26.59 -27.50 4.80
C ALA A 467 27.80 -27.69 5.72
N GLY A 468 27.58 -28.32 6.88
CA GLY A 468 28.64 -28.59 7.86
C GLY A 468 28.91 -27.45 8.85
N TYR A 469 28.21 -26.32 8.76
CA TYR A 469 28.25 -25.26 9.77
C TYR A 469 27.14 -25.44 10.81
N SER A 470 27.35 -24.88 12.02
CA SER A 470 26.44 -25.02 13.16
C SER A 470 25.10 -24.30 12.97
N ASP A 471 24.99 -23.41 11.99
CA ASP A 471 23.77 -22.68 11.63
C ASP A 471 22.83 -23.50 10.71
N CYS A 472 23.29 -24.64 10.20
CA CYS A 472 22.53 -25.47 9.28
C CYS A 472 21.75 -26.56 10.03
N VAL A 473 20.43 -26.35 10.12
CA VAL A 473 19.48 -27.33 10.67
C VAL A 473 19.10 -28.37 9.62
N THR A 474 18.81 -29.58 10.04
CA THR A 474 18.23 -30.59 9.14
C THR A 474 16.76 -30.25 8.91
N PHE A 475 16.40 -29.86 7.70
CA PHE A 475 15.05 -29.37 7.39
C PHE A 475 13.96 -30.46 7.38
N GLY A 476 14.35 -31.75 7.25
CA GLY A 476 13.40 -32.86 7.22
C GLY A 476 12.47 -32.89 5.99
N VAL A 477 12.76 -32.07 4.98
CA VAL A 477 12.02 -31.92 3.71
C VAL A 477 13.00 -31.90 2.54
N ASP A 478 12.48 -31.96 1.31
CA ASP A 478 13.29 -31.84 0.09
C ASP A 478 14.12 -30.55 0.11
N GLU A 479 15.39 -30.64 -0.25
CA GLU A 479 16.37 -29.56 -0.18
C GLU A 479 17.01 -29.29 -1.55
N VAL A 480 17.27 -28.03 -1.85
CA VAL A 480 18.04 -27.59 -3.01
C VAL A 480 19.47 -27.31 -2.55
N ARG A 481 20.45 -27.79 -3.32
CA ARG A 481 21.87 -27.73 -2.96
C ARG A 481 22.66 -27.07 -4.09
N TYR A 482 23.57 -26.18 -3.72
CA TYR A 482 24.48 -25.49 -4.63
C TYR A 482 25.91 -25.58 -4.09
N GLU A 483 26.84 -26.16 -4.85
CA GLU A 483 28.28 -26.08 -4.57
C GLU A 483 28.87 -24.95 -5.41
N ASP A 484 29.43 -23.94 -4.75
CA ASP A 484 30.13 -22.85 -5.42
C ASP A 484 31.41 -23.37 -6.09
N PRO A 485 31.54 -23.24 -7.42
CA PRO A 485 32.69 -23.79 -8.16
C PRO A 485 34.02 -23.10 -7.80
N LEU A 486 33.98 -21.89 -7.24
CA LEU A 486 35.16 -21.10 -6.85
C LEU A 486 35.57 -21.40 -5.41
N THR A 487 34.63 -21.36 -4.46
CA THR A 487 34.92 -21.48 -3.02
C THR A 487 34.76 -22.89 -2.46
N ARG A 488 34.06 -23.78 -3.16
CA ARG A 488 33.67 -25.14 -2.72
C ARG A 488 32.72 -25.19 -1.52
N TYR A 489 32.12 -24.06 -1.18
CA TYR A 489 31.07 -24.01 -0.19
C TYR A 489 29.76 -24.58 -0.74
N VAL A 490 29.06 -25.35 0.10
CA VAL A 490 27.79 -25.98 -0.25
C VAL A 490 26.67 -25.27 0.48
N TYR A 491 25.86 -24.53 -0.27
CA TYR A 491 24.66 -23.86 0.22
C TYR A 491 23.46 -24.80 0.12
N ILE A 492 22.61 -24.78 1.14
CA ILE A 492 21.42 -25.63 1.27
C ILE A 492 20.22 -24.76 1.63
N ALA A 493 19.09 -24.98 0.98
CA ALA A 493 17.81 -24.38 1.34
C ALA A 493 16.65 -25.40 1.20
N PRO A 494 15.63 -25.35 2.07
CA PRO A 494 14.47 -26.23 1.97
C PRO A 494 13.59 -25.82 0.79
N ARG A 495 13.14 -26.77 -0.04
CA ARG A 495 12.29 -26.52 -1.21
C ARG A 495 10.87 -26.10 -0.84
N THR A 496 10.33 -26.62 0.26
CA THR A 496 8.98 -26.32 0.77
C THR A 496 9.02 -26.02 2.26
N VAL A 497 8.18 -25.10 2.71
CA VAL A 497 7.93 -24.84 4.14
C VAL A 497 6.54 -25.39 4.46
N GLY A 498 6.45 -26.70 4.74
CA GLY A 498 5.22 -27.33 5.22
C GLY A 498 4.21 -27.78 4.16
N THR A 499 3.26 -28.61 4.59
CA THR A 499 2.33 -29.43 3.78
C THR A 499 0.96 -28.77 3.58
N ASN A 500 0.88 -27.51 3.12
CA ASN A 500 -0.42 -26.91 2.79
C ASN A 500 -0.74 -27.16 1.31
N ALA A 501 -1.56 -28.17 1.05
CA ALA A 501 -1.86 -28.74 -0.28
C ALA A 501 -2.84 -27.92 -1.15
N ASP A 502 -3.25 -26.72 -0.74
CA ASP A 502 -4.47 -26.08 -1.26
C ASP A 502 -4.27 -24.87 -2.20
N LEU A 503 -3.07 -24.59 -2.72
CA LEU A 503 -2.89 -23.48 -3.67
C LEU A 503 -2.01 -23.85 -4.87
N THR A 504 -2.48 -23.42 -6.04
CA THR A 504 -1.86 -23.55 -7.37
C THR A 504 -0.72 -22.56 -7.63
N LEU A 505 -0.31 -21.78 -6.62
CA LEU A 505 0.95 -21.03 -6.63
C LEU A 505 2.04 -22.00 -6.19
N ASN A 506 2.98 -22.33 -7.08
CA ASN A 506 4.17 -23.11 -6.73
C ASN A 506 5.03 -22.29 -5.76
N GLU A 507 4.69 -22.31 -4.46
CA GLU A 507 5.39 -21.61 -3.38
C GLU A 507 6.74 -22.31 -3.10
N GLU A 508 7.66 -22.24 -4.05
CA GLU A 508 9.06 -22.53 -3.78
C GLU A 508 9.59 -21.47 -2.80
N ASN A 509 10.18 -21.92 -1.70
CA ASN A 509 10.85 -21.07 -0.72
C ASN A 509 11.86 -20.14 -1.43
N LEU A 510 11.91 -18.86 -1.04
CA LEU A 510 12.81 -17.86 -1.64
C LEU A 510 14.28 -18.27 -1.53
N GLY A 511 14.66 -18.88 -0.41
CA GLY A 511 15.99 -19.46 -0.24
C GLY A 511 16.26 -20.55 -1.27
N ALA A 512 15.30 -21.45 -1.51
CA ALA A 512 15.43 -22.48 -2.54
C ALA A 512 15.49 -21.90 -3.95
N LEU A 513 14.74 -20.85 -4.25
CA LEU A 513 14.81 -20.13 -5.53
C LEU A 513 16.19 -19.47 -5.73
N ALA A 514 16.73 -18.83 -4.70
CA ALA A 514 18.06 -18.23 -4.74
C ALA A 514 19.16 -19.28 -4.98
N VAL A 515 19.08 -20.42 -4.29
CA VAL A 515 20.00 -21.54 -4.48
C VAL A 515 19.83 -22.15 -5.88
N ALA A 516 18.61 -22.31 -6.39
CA ALA A 516 18.35 -22.84 -7.72
C ALA A 516 18.84 -21.92 -8.85
N ASP A 517 18.72 -20.59 -8.70
CA ASP A 517 19.32 -19.62 -9.63
C ASP A 517 20.85 -19.76 -9.65
N ALA A 518 21.47 -19.93 -8.48
CA ALA A 518 22.90 -20.16 -8.38
C ALA A 518 23.36 -21.47 -9.06
N VAL A 519 22.61 -22.57 -8.89
CA VAL A 519 22.85 -23.83 -9.61
C VAL A 519 22.80 -23.63 -11.13
N THR A 520 21.75 -22.97 -11.61
CA THR A 520 21.55 -22.71 -13.05
C THR A 520 22.68 -21.85 -13.62
N TYR A 521 23.09 -20.83 -12.88
CA TYR A 521 24.18 -19.94 -13.29
C TYR A 521 25.55 -20.65 -13.27
N ALA A 522 25.79 -21.52 -12.30
CA ALA A 522 27.01 -22.32 -12.21
C ALA A 522 27.15 -23.34 -13.35
N ALA A 523 26.05 -23.95 -13.79
CA ALA A 523 26.05 -24.80 -14.97
C ALA A 523 26.48 -24.01 -16.23
N ASN A 524 25.99 -22.77 -16.39
CA ASN A 524 26.40 -21.88 -17.47
C ASN A 524 27.86 -21.45 -17.36
N TYR A 525 28.35 -21.18 -16.14
CA TYR A 525 29.75 -20.86 -15.89
C TYR A 525 30.68 -22.02 -16.31
N GLU A 526 30.37 -23.25 -15.91
CA GLU A 526 31.18 -24.42 -16.25
C GLU A 526 31.21 -24.69 -17.76
N ALA A 527 30.09 -24.46 -18.47
CA ALA A 527 30.08 -24.54 -19.93
C ALA A 527 31.02 -23.50 -20.59
N ILE A 528 31.01 -22.25 -20.13
CA ILE A 528 31.89 -21.18 -20.63
C ILE A 528 33.36 -21.45 -20.27
N LYS A 529 33.62 -21.97 -19.07
CA LYS A 529 34.96 -22.38 -18.63
C LYS A 529 35.52 -23.50 -19.49
N GLN A 530 34.72 -24.52 -19.82
CA GLN A 530 35.13 -25.58 -20.75
C GLN A 530 35.44 -25.01 -22.14
N ALA A 531 34.62 -24.08 -22.64
CA ALA A 531 34.88 -23.39 -23.90
C ALA A 531 36.18 -22.59 -23.87
N TYR A 532 36.46 -21.88 -22.77
CA TYR A 532 37.73 -21.18 -22.57
C TYR A 532 38.94 -22.13 -22.52
N VAL A 533 38.85 -23.25 -21.80
CA VAL A 533 39.93 -24.25 -21.75
C VAL A 533 40.20 -24.81 -23.15
N ALA A 534 39.16 -25.08 -23.94
CA ALA A 534 39.30 -25.49 -25.33
C ALA A 534 39.94 -24.39 -26.20
N ALA A 535 39.54 -23.13 -26.02
CA ALA A 535 40.08 -21.96 -26.72
C ALA A 535 41.56 -21.73 -26.40
N ALA A 536 41.95 -21.89 -25.12
CA ALA A 536 43.32 -21.69 -24.65
C ALA A 536 44.31 -22.71 -25.23
N GLY A 537 43.83 -23.87 -25.70
CA GLY A 537 44.62 -24.82 -26.48
C GLY A 537 44.81 -24.44 -27.95
N GLY A 538 44.11 -23.41 -28.45
CA GLY A 538 44.19 -22.89 -29.81
C GLY A 538 45.29 -21.84 -30.01
N SER A 539 45.47 -21.40 -31.26
CA SER A 539 46.50 -20.43 -31.65
C SER A 539 45.99 -19.01 -31.93
N ASP A 540 44.69 -18.75 -31.82
CA ASP A 540 44.09 -17.43 -32.10
C ASP A 540 44.01 -16.58 -30.81
N PRO A 541 44.86 -15.55 -30.64
CA PRO A 541 44.88 -14.74 -29.44
C PRO A 541 43.60 -13.91 -29.24
N ALA A 542 42.91 -13.54 -30.33
CA ALA A 542 41.70 -12.72 -30.24
C ALA A 542 40.53 -13.54 -29.66
N PHE A 543 40.40 -14.81 -30.09
CA PHE A 543 39.41 -15.74 -29.56
C PHE A 543 39.68 -16.13 -28.10
N ILE A 544 40.96 -16.28 -27.72
CA ILE A 544 41.34 -16.52 -26.32
C ILE A 544 40.96 -15.31 -25.44
N ALA A 545 41.25 -14.09 -25.90
CA ALA A 545 40.93 -12.87 -25.16
C ALA A 545 39.43 -12.67 -24.96
N SER A 546 38.61 -12.90 -26.00
CA SER A 546 37.15 -12.79 -25.90
C SER A 546 36.56 -13.87 -24.99
N SER A 547 37.07 -15.10 -25.07
CA SER A 547 36.66 -16.21 -24.19
C SER A 547 37.03 -15.95 -22.74
N LEU A 548 38.21 -15.38 -22.47
CA LEU A 548 38.63 -14.97 -21.13
C LEU A 548 37.75 -13.86 -20.57
N ALA A 549 37.42 -12.84 -21.37
CA ALA A 549 36.53 -11.76 -20.94
C ALA A 549 35.12 -12.30 -20.59
N ALA A 550 34.59 -13.23 -21.39
CA ALA A 550 33.33 -13.90 -21.10
C ALA A 550 33.41 -14.74 -19.81
N LEU A 551 34.51 -15.45 -19.57
CA LEU A 551 34.73 -16.21 -18.35
C LEU A 551 34.76 -15.28 -17.12
N GLN A 552 35.55 -14.20 -17.16
CA GLN A 552 35.65 -13.23 -16.07
C GLN A 552 34.29 -12.58 -15.73
N GLN A 553 33.48 -12.28 -16.75
CA GLN A 553 32.12 -11.79 -16.55
C GLN A 553 31.25 -12.82 -15.82
N LYS A 554 31.37 -14.12 -16.14
CA LYS A 554 30.65 -15.19 -15.44
C LYS A 554 31.19 -15.43 -14.03
N GLU A 555 32.49 -15.32 -13.78
CA GLU A 555 33.06 -15.41 -12.44
C GLU A 555 32.53 -14.30 -11.53
N ALA A 556 32.44 -13.07 -12.03
CA ALA A 556 31.82 -11.96 -11.29
C ALA A 556 30.37 -12.27 -10.91
N GLY A 557 29.59 -12.86 -11.83
CA GLY A 557 28.20 -13.25 -11.57
C GLY A 557 28.02 -14.45 -10.63
N ILE A 558 29.00 -15.35 -10.54
CA ILE A 558 29.04 -16.40 -9.51
C ILE A 558 29.31 -15.77 -8.15
N ASN A 559 30.35 -14.94 -8.04
CA ASN A 559 30.69 -14.26 -6.79
C ASN A 559 29.51 -13.41 -6.27
N GLU A 560 28.78 -12.72 -7.14
CA GLU A 560 27.58 -11.96 -6.79
C GLU A 560 26.49 -12.84 -6.17
N ARG A 561 26.22 -14.03 -6.75
CA ARG A 561 25.24 -14.99 -6.24
C ARG A 561 25.67 -15.65 -4.95
N SER A 562 26.91 -16.11 -4.86
CA SER A 562 27.44 -16.68 -3.61
C SER A 562 27.42 -15.65 -2.49
N SER A 563 27.81 -14.41 -2.78
CA SER A 563 27.75 -13.31 -1.79
C SER A 563 26.32 -13.03 -1.34
N PHE A 564 25.34 -13.09 -2.25
CA PHE A 564 23.94 -12.93 -1.90
C PHE A 564 23.44 -14.06 -0.97
N LEU A 565 23.77 -15.32 -1.27
CA LEU A 565 23.44 -16.45 -0.40
C LEU A 565 24.06 -16.30 1.00
N ASP A 566 25.29 -15.80 1.08
CA ASP A 566 25.94 -15.49 2.34
C ASP A 566 25.25 -14.37 3.12
N ILE A 567 24.76 -13.33 2.42
CA ILE A 567 23.95 -12.26 3.06
C ILE A 567 22.65 -12.83 3.61
N LEU A 568 21.92 -13.65 2.84
CA LEU A 568 20.68 -14.29 3.31
C LEU A 568 20.92 -15.13 4.56
N ARG A 569 22.00 -15.93 4.55
CA ARG A 569 22.43 -16.72 5.72
C ARG A 569 22.74 -15.85 6.92
N GLN A 570 23.52 -14.78 6.75
CA GLN A 570 23.92 -13.89 7.84
C GLN A 570 22.74 -13.11 8.42
N LEU A 571 21.83 -12.61 7.57
CA LEU A 571 20.61 -11.94 8.01
C LEU A 571 19.72 -12.91 8.79
N SER A 572 19.49 -14.11 8.26
CA SER A 572 18.72 -15.17 8.94
C SER A 572 19.28 -15.46 10.34
N ALA A 573 20.60 -15.64 10.44
CA ALA A 573 21.27 -15.91 11.72
C ALA A 573 21.33 -14.69 12.67
N THR A 574 21.15 -13.47 12.16
CA THR A 574 21.15 -12.24 12.96
C THR A 574 19.77 -12.01 13.59
N PHE A 575 18.69 -12.22 12.83
CA PHE A 575 17.33 -12.05 13.33
C PHE A 575 16.85 -13.21 14.21
N GLU A 576 17.43 -14.42 14.08
CA GLU A 576 17.18 -15.52 15.03
C GLU A 576 17.76 -15.27 16.45
N LYS A 577 18.68 -14.31 16.61
CA LYS A 577 19.35 -13.99 17.88
C LYS A 577 18.78 -12.74 18.53
#